data_AF-A0A5P2X2I7-F1
#
_entry.id   AF-A0A5P2X2I7-F1
#
_cell.length_a   1.000
_cell.length_b   1.000
_cell.length_c   1.000
_cell.angle_alpha   90.00
_cell.angle_beta   90.00
_cell.angle_gamma   90.00
#
_symmetry.space_group_name_H-M   'P 1'
#
loop_
_entity.id
_entity.type
_entity.pdbx_description
1 polymer ?
#
loop_
_entity_poly.entity_id
_entity_poly.type
_entity_poly.pdbx_seq_one_letter_code
_entity_poly.pdbx_strand_id
1 'polypeptide(L)'
;MPRLIRARDIDAVLAPYPHSEWVGDDWIPGWRTAQDGRRQVNVFHDGPGETDGLEKYRLELQAAGYCVIPDQQLGGGRRRLHITHT
;
A
#
# COMPACT_ATOMS: atom_id res chain seq x y z
N MET A 1 -13.44 -12.66 -16.38
CA MET A 1 -12.68 -13.52 -15.45
C MET A 1 -12.18 -12.65 -14.32
N PRO A 2 -12.63 -12.83 -13.07
CA PRO A 2 -12.15 -12.01 -11.97
C PRO A 2 -10.66 -12.29 -11.71
N ARG A 3 -9.81 -11.29 -11.96
CA ARG A 3 -8.35 -11.40 -11.81
C ARG A 3 -8.01 -11.39 -10.31
N LEU A 4 -7.20 -12.35 -9.91
CA LEU A 4 -6.56 -12.39 -8.60
C LEU A 4 -5.61 -11.20 -8.48
N ILE A 5 -5.61 -10.52 -7.34
CA ILE A 5 -4.59 -9.52 -7.02
C ILE A 5 -3.69 -10.10 -5.92
N ARG A 6 -2.37 -9.99 -6.11
CA ARG A 6 -1.39 -10.44 -5.12
C ARG A 6 -0.60 -9.26 -4.59
N ALA A 7 -0.28 -9.28 -3.30
CA ALA A 7 0.60 -8.29 -2.68
C ALA A 7 1.91 -8.13 -3.46
N ARG A 8 2.52 -9.23 -3.92
CA ARG A 8 3.75 -9.20 -4.73
C ARG A 8 3.66 -8.34 -6.01
N ASP A 9 2.46 -8.24 -6.60
CA ASP A 9 2.27 -7.46 -7.83
C ASP A 9 2.27 -5.96 -7.49
N ILE A 10 1.77 -5.61 -6.30
CA ILE A 10 1.81 -4.26 -5.72
C ILE A 10 3.24 -3.92 -5.27
N ASP A 11 3.93 -4.86 -4.63
CA ASP A 11 5.33 -4.73 -4.22
C ASP A 11 6.22 -4.39 -5.42
N ALA A 12 5.96 -5.02 -6.58
CA ALA A 12 6.71 -4.76 -7.80
C ALA A 12 6.51 -3.32 -8.32
N VAL A 13 5.31 -2.75 -8.18
CA VAL A 13 5.06 -1.34 -8.55
C VAL A 13 5.73 -0.39 -7.57
N LEU A 14 5.73 -0.73 -6.27
CA LEU A 14 6.29 0.11 -5.22
C LEU A 14 7.78 -0.10 -4.97
N ALA A 15 8.42 -1.07 -5.63
CA ALA A 15 9.85 -1.35 -5.51
C ALA A 15 10.79 -0.13 -5.67
N PRO A 16 10.46 0.92 -6.45
CA PRO A 16 11.26 2.15 -6.49
C PRO A 16 11.25 2.98 -5.20
N TYR A 17 10.32 2.73 -4.29
CA TYR A 17 10.14 3.44 -3.02
C TYR A 17 10.70 2.61 -1.85
N PRO A 18 11.13 3.25 -0.76
CA PRO A 18 11.63 2.53 0.41
C PRO A 18 10.55 1.62 0.99
N HIS A 19 10.86 0.33 1.08
CA HIS A 19 10.05 -0.63 1.80
C HIS A 19 10.25 -0.40 3.31
N SER A 20 9.15 -0.45 4.06
CA SER A 20 9.21 -0.29 5.50
C SER A 20 9.82 -1.53 6.15
N GLU A 21 10.87 -1.35 6.94
CA GLU A 21 11.57 -2.44 7.60
C GLU A 21 12.13 -2.01 8.96
N TRP A 22 12.18 -2.94 9.91
CA TRP A 22 12.89 -2.76 11.17
C TRP A 22 14.34 -3.23 11.00
N VAL A 23 15.30 -2.32 11.09
CA VAL A 23 16.73 -2.61 10.87
C VAL A 23 17.56 -1.97 11.98
N GLY A 24 18.39 -2.77 12.65
CA GLY A 24 19.40 -2.26 13.59
C GLY A 24 18.84 -1.39 14.72
N ASP A 25 17.69 -1.77 15.27
CA ASP A 25 16.95 -1.05 16.32
C ASP A 25 16.24 0.25 15.91
N ASP A 26 16.12 0.52 14.60
CA ASP A 26 15.32 1.63 14.08
C ASP A 26 14.31 1.17 13.02
N TRP A 27 13.28 1.99 12.81
CA TRP A 27 12.24 1.75 11.82
C TRP A 27 12.50 2.59 10.57
N ILE A 28 12.79 1.94 9.44
CA ILE A 28 12.90 2.62 8.15
C ILE A 28 11.50 3.02 7.68
N PRO A 29 11.23 4.32 7.48
CA PRO A 29 9.95 4.78 6.96
C PRO A 29 9.74 4.29 5.53
N GLY A 30 8.55 3.82 5.21
CA GLY A 30 8.32 3.23 3.89
C GLY A 30 6.93 2.68 3.66
N TRP A 31 6.74 2.08 2.48
CA TRP A 31 5.51 1.36 2.17
C TRP A 31 5.52 -0.04 2.79
N ARG A 32 4.34 -0.54 3.12
CA ARG A 32 4.11 -1.94 3.50
C ARG A 32 2.81 -2.45 2.90
N THR A 33 2.83 -3.64 2.32
CA THR A 33 1.63 -4.29 1.78
C THR A 33 1.09 -5.34 2.76
N ALA A 34 -0.22 -5.53 2.73
CA ALA A 34 -0.90 -6.60 3.44
C ALA A 34 -1.99 -7.20 2.53
N GLN A 35 -1.93 -8.52 2.31
CA GLN A 35 -2.97 -9.21 1.55
C GLN A 35 -4.27 -9.28 2.37
N ASP A 36 -5.38 -8.77 1.83
CA ASP A 36 -6.69 -8.75 2.49
C ASP A 36 -7.73 -9.56 1.69
N GLY A 37 -7.41 -10.85 1.50
CA GLY A 37 -8.24 -11.75 0.71
C GLY A 37 -7.88 -11.80 -0.78
N ARG A 38 -8.71 -12.46 -1.59
CA ARG A 38 -8.35 -12.88 -2.97
C ARG A 38 -8.32 -11.73 -4.00
N ARG A 39 -8.97 -10.61 -3.70
CA ARG A 39 -9.15 -9.49 -4.63
C ARG A 39 -8.80 -8.14 -4.03
N GLN A 40 -8.16 -8.15 -2.88
CA GLN A 40 -7.82 -6.94 -2.16
C GLN A 40 -6.45 -7.04 -1.53
N VAL A 41 -5.71 -5.94 -1.65
CA VAL A 41 -4.43 -5.70 -0.97
C VAL A 41 -4.54 -4.32 -0.33
N ASN A 42 -4.04 -4.21 0.89
CA ASN A 42 -3.97 -2.95 1.61
C ASN A 42 -2.52 -2.46 1.59
N VAL A 43 -2.31 -1.19 1.27
CA VAL A 43 -0.99 -0.52 1.34
C VAL A 43 -1.01 0.47 2.50
N PHE A 44 0.05 0.47 3.29
CA PHE A 44 0.28 1.40 4.39
C PHE A 44 1.55 2.20 4.15
N HIS A 45 1.64 3.36 4.79
CA HIS A 45 2.90 4.07 4.98
C HIS A 45 3.24 4.01 6.46
N ASP A 46 4.34 3.37 6.80
CA ASP A 46 4.85 3.30 8.15
C ASP A 46 5.93 4.39 8.32
N GLY A 47 5.76 5.28 9.30
CA GLY A 47 6.67 6.40 9.57
C GLY A 47 6.09 7.79 9.29
N PRO A 48 6.90 8.86 9.43
CA PRO A 48 6.46 10.23 9.22
C PRO A 48 6.13 10.50 7.75
N GLY A 49 5.15 11.39 7.51
CA GLY A 49 4.72 11.73 6.16
C GLY A 49 3.69 10.75 5.55
N GLU A 50 2.93 10.04 6.40
CA GLU A 50 1.91 9.07 5.99
C GLU A 50 1.01 9.58 4.85
N THR A 51 0.46 10.79 4.97
CA THR A 51 -0.44 11.36 3.94
C THR A 51 0.26 11.52 2.59
N ASP A 52 1.44 12.13 2.57
CA ASP A 52 2.18 12.39 1.33
C ASP A 52 2.71 11.09 0.71
N GLY A 53 3.15 10.14 1.55
CA GLY A 53 3.57 8.81 1.13
C GLY A 53 2.42 8.02 0.49
N LEU A 54 1.26 7.97 1.15
CA LEU A 54 0.09 7.28 0.62
C LEU A 54 -0.41 7.92 -0.68
N GLU A 55 -0.40 9.25 -0.81
CA GLU A 55 -0.82 9.90 -2.05
C GLU A 55 0.14 9.59 -3.21
N LYS A 56 1.46 9.54 -2.97
CA LYS A 56 2.44 9.09 -3.97
C LYS A 56 2.17 7.67 -4.43
N TYR A 57 2.02 6.73 -3.49
CA TYR A 57 1.76 5.33 -3.81
C TYR A 57 0.44 5.16 -4.57
N ARG A 58 -0.57 5.95 -4.22
CA ARG A 58 -1.85 5.96 -4.90
C ARG A 58 -1.70 6.31 -6.37
N LEU A 59 -0.98 7.39 -6.69
CA LEU A 59 -0.78 7.84 -8.07
C LEU A 59 -0.06 6.78 -8.91
N GLU A 60 0.98 6.16 -8.38
CA GLU A 60 1.72 5.10 -9.06
C GLU A 60 0.87 3.85 -9.31
N LEU A 61 0.10 3.43 -8.31
CA LEU A 61 -0.76 2.25 -8.42
C LEU A 61 -1.95 2.50 -9.37
N GLN A 62 -2.48 3.73 -9.40
CA GLN A 62 -3.48 4.12 -10.38
C GLN A 62 -2.89 4.15 -11.79
N ALA A 63 -1.67 4.67 -11.97
CA ALA A 63 -0.97 4.67 -13.25
C ALA A 63 -0.67 3.24 -13.75
N ALA A 64 -0.42 2.31 -12.83
CA ALA A 64 -0.29 0.88 -13.12
C ALA A 64 -1.64 0.17 -13.43
N GLY A 65 -2.77 0.90 -13.35
CA GLY A 65 -4.10 0.41 -13.73
C GLY A 65 -4.88 -0.27 -12.61
N TYR A 66 -4.48 -0.10 -11.34
CA TYR A 66 -5.25 -0.59 -10.21
C TYR A 66 -6.35 0.38 -9.79
N CYS A 67 -7.43 -0.16 -9.24
CA CYS A 67 -8.42 0.64 -8.52
C CYS A 67 -7.90 0.87 -7.10
N VAL A 68 -7.69 2.15 -6.73
CA VAL A 68 -7.08 2.53 -5.45
C VAL A 68 -8.00 3.47 -4.70
N ILE A 69 -8.43 3.06 -3.51
CA ILE A 69 -9.33 3.80 -2.64
C ILE A 69 -8.60 4.12 -1.33
N PRO A 70 -8.32 5.40 -1.02
CA PRO A 70 -7.88 5.79 0.31
C PRO A 70 -8.94 5.43 1.35
N ASP A 71 -8.54 4.74 2.40
CA ASP A 71 -9.40 4.31 3.49
C ASP A 71 -8.73 4.57 4.84
N GLN A 72 -9.53 4.68 5.89
CA GLN A 72 -9.07 4.76 7.26
C GLN A 72 -9.67 3.59 8.04
N GLN A 73 -8.84 2.86 8.79
CA GLN A 73 -9.36 1.79 9.64
C GLN A 73 -10.44 2.31 10.61
N LEU A 74 -11.45 1.47 10.84
CA LEU A 74 -12.54 1.75 11.76
C LEU A 74 -12.00 2.14 13.16
N GLY A 75 -12.66 3.10 13.80
CA GLY A 75 -12.24 3.64 15.09
C GLY A 75 -11.13 4.68 15.01
N GLY A 76 -10.86 5.25 13.83
CA GLY A 76 -9.81 6.26 13.64
C GLY A 76 -8.40 5.65 13.57
N GLY A 77 -8.30 4.37 13.20
CA GLY A 77 -7.03 3.67 13.07
C GLY A 77 -6.18 4.14 11.88
N ARG A 78 -5.20 3.32 11.50
CA ARG A 78 -4.21 3.65 10.46
C ARG A 78 -4.87 3.96 9.11
N ARG A 79 -4.29 4.93 8.39
CA ARG A 79 -4.68 5.16 6.99
C ARG A 79 -4.07 4.10 6.10
N ARG A 80 -4.78 3.77 5.03
CA ARG A 80 -4.37 2.75 4.06
C ARG A 80 -4.91 3.06 2.69
N LEU A 81 -4.35 2.40 1.68
CA LEU A 81 -4.94 2.31 0.36
C LEU A 81 -5.55 0.92 0.19
N HIS A 82 -6.82 0.86 -0.15
CA HIS A 82 -7.49 -0.34 -0.62
C HIS A 82 -7.27 -0.49 -2.11
N ILE A 83 -6.48 -1.52 -2.49
CA ILE A 83 -6.20 -1.86 -3.87
C ILE A 83 -7.12 -3.00 -4.30
N THR A 84 -7.83 -2.79 -5.40
CA THR A 84 -8.60 -3.83 -6.09
C THR A 84 -8.33 -3.78 -7.60
N HIS A 85 -8.79 -4.80 -8.32
CA HIS A 85 -8.89 -4.71 -9.79
C HIS A 85 -10.26 -4.15 -10.17
N THR A 86 -10.29 -3.28 -11.18
CA THR A 86 -11.50 -2.92 -11.93
C THR A 86 -12.09 -4.11 -12.66
#